data_AF-A0A1Z4V0T9-F1
#
_entry.id   AF-A0A1Z4V0T9-F1
#
_cell.length_a   1.000
_cell.length_b   1.000
_cell.length_c   1.000
_cell.angle_alpha   90.00
_cell.angle_beta   90.00
_cell.angle_gamma   90.00
#
_symmetry.space_group_name_H-M   'P 1'
#
loop_
_entity.id
_entity.type
_entity.pdbx_description
1 polymer ?
#
loop_
_entity_poly.entity_id
_entity_poly.type
_entity_poly.pdbx_seq_one_letter_code
_entity_poly.pdbx_strand_id
1 'polypeptide(L)' 'MVVTASTHKITWELLPEDFVLEDEPVDDVNQPSLAAALTESLQLAGTLPATALTTTNYGICTS' A
#
# COMPACT_ATOMS: atom_id res chain seq x y z
N MET A 1 14.66 -22.99 -6.13
CA MET A 1 13.22 -22.72 -6.17
C MET A 1 13.00 -21.77 -7.35
N VAL A 2 12.29 -22.18 -8.39
CA VAL A 2 12.03 -21.32 -9.57
C VAL A 2 10.76 -20.53 -9.26
N VAL A 3 10.86 -19.20 -9.19
CA VAL A 3 9.70 -18.32 -8.99
C VAL A 3 9.15 -17.97 -10.37
N THR A 4 7.98 -18.51 -10.72
CA THR A 4 7.21 -18.08 -11.89
C THR A 4 6.36 -16.87 -11.49
N ALA A 5 6.67 -15.70 -12.06
CA ALA A 5 5.83 -14.52 -11.92
C ALA A 5 4.67 -14.59 -12.92
N SER A 6 3.45 -14.68 -12.44
CA SER A 6 2.25 -14.62 -13.26
C SER A 6 1.91 -13.16 -13.57
N THR A 7 1.91 -12.79 -14.85
CA THR A 7 1.45 -11.47 -15.31
C THR A 7 -0.07 -11.38 -15.16
N HIS A 8 -0.53 -10.76 -14.07
CA HIS A 8 -1.95 -10.45 -13.88
C HIS A 8 -2.25 -9.12 -14.57
N LYS A 9 -3.28 -9.11 -15.43
CA LYS A 9 -3.79 -7.86 -16.01
C LYS A 9 -4.63 -7.15 -14.96
N ILE A 10 -4.03 -6.25 -14.20
CA ILE A 10 -4.73 -5.40 -13.23
C ILE A 10 -5.46 -4.30 -14.01
N THR A 11 -6.78 -4.24 -13.90
CA THR A 11 -7.61 -3.19 -14.49
C THR A 11 -8.42 -2.53 -13.38
N TRP A 12 -8.34 -1.21 -13.27
CA TRP A 12 -9.18 -0.42 -12.39
C TRP A 12 -10.27 0.24 -13.22
N GLU A 13 -11.53 0.06 -12.84
CA GLU A 13 -12.64 0.80 -13.42
C GLU A 13 -12.67 2.20 -12.81
N LEU A 14 -12.98 3.21 -13.62
CA LEU A 14 -13.14 4.56 -13.13
C LEU A 14 -14.38 4.63 -12.23
N LEU A 15 -14.28 5.37 -11.13
CA LEU A 15 -15.46 5.68 -10.33
C LEU A 15 -16.46 6.53 -11.15
N PRO A 16 -17.78 6.36 -10.94
CA PRO A 16 -18.79 7.25 -11.48
C PRO A 16 -18.54 8.72 -11.08
N GLU A 17 -18.96 9.67 -11.93
CA GLU A 17 -18.79 11.11 -11.66
C GLU A 17 -19.57 11.59 -10.42
N ASP A 18 -20.65 10.90 -10.08
CA ASP A 18 -21.54 11.19 -8.95
C ASP A 18 -21.28 10.30 -7.72
N PHE A 19 -20.14 9.60 -7.69
CA PHE A 19 -19.76 8.78 -6.56
C PHE A 19 -19.46 9.65 -5.33
N VAL A 20 -20.31 9.58 -4.32
CA VAL A 20 -20.11 10.27 -3.04
C VAL A 20 -19.11 9.47 -2.22
N LEU A 21 -17.92 10.04 -2.01
CA LEU A 21 -16.95 9.49 -1.07
C LEU A 21 -17.44 9.73 0.36
N GLU A 22 -17.28 8.73 1.22
CA GLU A 22 -17.49 8.91 2.65
C GLU A 22 -16.45 9.89 3.21
N ASP A 23 -16.87 10.78 4.10
CA ASP A 23 -15.97 11.73 4.78
C ASP A 23 -15.05 11.04 5.79
N GLU A 24 -15.43 9.86 6.27
CA GLU A 24 -14.55 9.07 7.12
C GLU A 24 -13.42 8.46 6.27
N PRO A 25 -12.15 8.60 6.70
CA PRO A 25 -11.05 8.01 5.97
C PRO A 25 -11.24 6.51 5.87
N VAL A 26 -11.10 5.95 4.66
CA VAL A 26 -10.97 4.51 4.42
C VAL A 26 -9.58 4.04 4.89
N ASP A 27 -9.30 4.23 6.17
CA ASP A 27 -8.05 3.80 6.80
C ASP A 27 -8.39 2.64 7.73
N ASP A 28 -7.93 1.43 7.37
CA ASP A 28 -7.96 0.31 8.31
C ASP A 28 -6.80 0.49 9.30
N VAL A 29 -7.00 1.44 10.24
CA VAL A 29 -6.05 1.83 11.28
C VAL A 29 -5.70 0.70 12.24
N ASN A 30 -6.34 -0.47 12.11
CA ASN A 30 -6.17 -1.62 12.99
C ASN A 30 -4.94 -2.48 12.66
N GLN A 31 -4.15 -2.11 11.63
CA GLN A 31 -3.03 -2.94 11.17
C GLN A 31 -1.64 -2.28 11.27
N PRO A 32 -1.28 -1.62 12.40
CA PRO A 32 0.02 -0.96 12.54
C PRO A 32 1.19 -1.95 12.48
N SER A 33 1.01 -3.17 12.97
CA SER A 33 2.04 -4.21 12.91
C SER A 33 2.34 -4.67 11.48
N LEU A 34 1.32 -4.76 10.63
CA LEU A 34 1.49 -5.15 9.24
C LEU A 34 2.13 -4.04 8.42
N ALA A 35 1.73 -2.78 8.65
CA ALA A 35 2.39 -1.62 8.07
C ALA A 35 3.89 -1.55 8.46
N ALA A 36 4.22 -1.79 9.73
CA ALA A 36 5.62 -1.83 10.18
C ALA A 36 6.41 -2.97 9.50
N ALA A 37 5.85 -4.18 9.44
CA ALA A 37 6.48 -5.33 8.80
C ALA A 37 6.71 -5.10 7.29
N LEU A 38 5.76 -4.46 6.61
CA LEU A 38 5.91 -4.09 5.20
C LEU A 38 7.01 -3.05 4.99
N THR A 39 7.05 -2.00 5.83
CA THR A 39 8.11 -1.00 5.81
C THR A 39 9.49 -1.64 5.92
N GLU A 40 9.69 -2.48 6.93
CA GLU A 40 10.96 -3.19 7.14
C GLU A 40 11.31 -4.06 5.93
N SER A 41 10.35 -4.82 5.42
CA SER A 41 10.55 -5.68 4.25
C SER A 41 10.99 -4.90 3.01
N LEU A 42 10.39 -3.73 2.74
CA LEU A 42 10.73 -2.90 1.59
C LEU A 42 12.08 -2.18 1.76
N GLN A 43 12.41 -1.75 2.99
CA GLN A 43 13.72 -1.19 3.30
C GLN A 43 14.83 -2.23 3.10
N LEU A 44 14.63 -3.46 3.59
CA LEU A 44 15.56 -4.58 3.39
C LEU A 44 15.71 -4.95 1.91
N ALA A 45 14.63 -4.84 1.13
CA ALA A 45 14.67 -5.05 -0.32
C ALA A 45 15.30 -3.88 -1.11
N GLY A 46 15.60 -2.75 -0.45
CA GLY A 46 16.12 -1.54 -1.08
C GLY A 46 15.12 -0.81 -1.98
N THR A 47 13.82 -1.09 -1.82
CA THR A 47 12.73 -0.51 -2.62
C THR A 47 12.00 0.63 -1.92
N LEU A 48 12.31 0.87 -0.64
CA LEU A 48 11.83 1.99 0.14
C LEU A 48 13.01 2.71 0.83
N PRO A 49 13.14 4.03 0.68
CA PRO A 49 14.21 4.79 1.34
C PRO A 49 13.99 4.85 2.85
N ALA A 50 15.06 5.03 3.63
CA ALA A 50 15.00 5.11 5.09
C ALA A 50 14.19 6.30 5.62
N THR A 51 13.92 7.30 4.77
CA THR A 51 13.09 8.48 5.08
C THR A 51 11.60 8.27 4.78
N ALA A 52 11.22 7.07 4.31
CA ALA A 52 9.84 6.72 3.99
C ALA A 52 9.35 5.51 4.80
N LEU A 53 8.05 5.50 5.06
CA LEU A 53 7.33 4.48 5.83
C LEU A 53 6.03 4.14 5.11
N THR A 54 5.55 2.91 5.29
CA THR A 54 4.19 2.53 4.89
C THR A 54 3.21 2.77 6.05
N THR A 55 2.10 3.44 5.78
CA THR A 55 1.03 3.69 6.75
C THR A 55 0.05 2.51 6.84
N THR A 56 -0.92 2.57 7.76
CA THR A 56 -1.90 1.51 8.01
C THR A 56 -2.78 1.17 6.79
N ASN A 57 -3.05 2.15 5.93
CA ASN A 57 -3.67 1.97 4.62
C ASN A 57 -2.68 1.57 3.50
N TYR A 58 -1.43 1.23 3.85
CA TYR A 58 -0.34 0.91 2.92
C TYR A 58 0.08 2.03 1.96
N GLY A 59 -0.36 3.26 2.22
CA GLY A 59 0.20 4.45 1.58
C GLY A 59 1.68 4.61 1.93
N ILE A 60 2.45 5.22 1.02
CA ILE A 60 3.85 5.59 1.29
C ILE A 60 3.87 7.04 1.74
N CYS A 61 4.37 7.27 2.95
CA CYS A 61 4.65 8.60 3.47
C CYS A 61 6.17 8.83 3.46
N THR A 62 6.61 9.97 2.93
CA THR A 62 8.01 10.41 2.93
C THR A 62 8.14 11.75 3.63
N SER A 63 9.22 11.92 4.40
CA SER A 63 9.64 13.20 4.96
C SER A 63 10.82 13.79 4.21
#